data_AF-A0A4Y7N276-F1
#
_entry.id   AF-A0A4Y7N276-F1
#
_cell.length_a   1.000
_cell.length_b   1.000
_cell.length_c   1.000
_cell.angle_alpha   90.00
_cell.angle_beta   90.00
_cell.angle_gamma   90.00
#
_symmetry.space_group_name_H-M   'P 1'
#
loop_
_entity.id
_entity.type
_entity.pdbx_description
1 polymer ?
#
loop_
_entity_poly.entity_id
_entity_poly.type
_entity_poly.pdbx_seq_one_letter_code
_entity_poly.pdbx_strand_id
1 'polypeptide(L)'
;MLYFLFSEYGPPEQGEYATKPTTLKNALISNLADLEELSPTPGRCHCGQLFSQAIEVARRCYGNSHVYPYTYQGGYFYRNRMYKEALESWANAADAIRSYNYSREDEEIYKEFLEIANELIPFVMKVEGSGHSARSILKDSECFAHLLRFYDGICQWEEGSCTPVLHIGWAKPLVNTISKFDSQVRRHVVISCSEVAEEDTPATKPPAKEQDKEERLVDSHVDDKTADQKAWLGSTVLAALTDLCGRTVLSPAFFLGPDTKTGSYTQAIHSLNISGTTASTDSPVKIVNKPKLYLRSHKMAGLKDLLLSEKLNTHAISLQLTAQSQKLLVYEMNQADLSKLVSALRIAVKPKPRPLSCPEGPAGRLRKLRATVTALVKYERIELYYPRAEEAQGYAERLISDAIRNGDCHKHTMEMADYWLNEKQLVHKLFKVLVPRYQNYNSSFSRLVLGPNSYPGYFAGTAILELKGNPFPALQPETHNYHYWLHNVLLDEAKKEFRSAREERNAGTTESVTAES
;
A
#
# COMPACT_ATOMS: atom_id res chain seq x y z
N MET A 1 37.96 -3.45 35.53
CA MET A 1 36.81 -2.58 35.89
C MET A 1 35.44 -3.21 35.62
N LEU A 2 35.25 -4.03 34.56
CA LEU A 2 33.97 -4.73 34.30
C LEU A 2 33.71 -5.99 35.15
N TYR A 3 34.74 -6.57 35.77
CA TYR A 3 34.60 -7.73 36.67
C TYR A 3 33.90 -7.39 38.00
N PHE A 4 33.88 -6.12 38.39
CA PHE A 4 33.26 -5.67 39.65
C PHE A 4 31.73 -5.60 39.59
N LEU A 5 31.13 -5.55 38.39
CA LEU A 5 29.67 -5.46 38.23
C LEU A 5 28.96 -6.82 38.23
N PHE A 6 29.69 -7.94 38.26
CA PHE A 6 29.11 -9.29 38.24
C PHE A 6 28.94 -9.92 39.63
N SER A 7 29.59 -9.38 40.67
CA SER A 7 29.64 -10.02 42.00
C SER A 7 28.68 -9.45 43.04
N GLU A 8 28.15 -8.25 42.83
CA GLU A 8 27.08 -7.69 43.66
C GLU A 8 25.81 -7.75 42.86
N TYR A 9 24.87 -8.61 43.23
CA TYR A 9 23.41 -8.45 43.15
C TYR A 9 22.81 -9.84 43.40
N GLY A 10 22.42 -10.06 44.66
CA GLY A 10 21.71 -11.24 45.13
C GLY A 10 20.31 -11.41 44.49
N PRO A 11 19.55 -12.44 44.88
CA PRO A 11 18.33 -12.82 44.18
C PRO A 11 17.26 -11.72 44.32
N PRO A 12 16.48 -11.39 43.28
CA PRO A 12 15.52 -10.31 43.38
C PRO A 12 14.21 -10.77 44.01
N GLU A 13 13.71 -9.97 44.95
CA GLU A 13 12.34 -10.01 45.45
C GLU A 13 11.35 -9.56 44.35
N GLN A 14 10.14 -10.10 44.43
CA GLN A 14 9.05 -9.92 43.47
C GLN A 14 8.52 -8.47 43.50
N GLY A 15 8.55 -7.77 42.37
CA GLY A 15 7.84 -6.49 42.21
C GLY A 15 8.35 -5.59 41.08
N GLU A 16 7.66 -5.62 39.94
CA GLU A 16 7.44 -4.59 38.90
C GLU A 16 8.51 -3.57 38.43
N TYR A 17 9.76 -3.58 38.89
CA TYR A 17 10.83 -2.66 38.43
C TYR A 17 12.07 -3.36 37.84
N ALA A 18 11.94 -4.62 37.38
CA ALA A 18 13.07 -5.46 36.99
C ALA A 18 13.49 -5.44 35.51
N THR A 19 12.86 -4.65 34.63
CA THR A 19 13.07 -4.76 33.16
C THR A 19 14.29 -4.01 32.62
N LYS A 20 14.72 -2.91 33.24
CA LYS A 20 15.86 -2.09 32.77
C LYS A 20 17.27 -2.71 32.99
N PRO A 21 17.59 -3.35 34.14
CA PRO A 21 18.95 -3.82 34.40
C PRO A 21 19.32 -5.09 33.61
N THR A 22 18.35 -5.79 33.05
CA THR A 22 18.58 -7.03 32.32
C THR A 22 18.79 -6.77 30.82
N THR A 23 18.08 -5.84 30.16
CA THR A 23 18.23 -5.59 28.70
C THR A 23 19.67 -5.18 28.36
N LEU A 24 20.30 -4.41 29.26
CA LEU A 24 21.72 -4.10 29.24
C LEU A 24 22.60 -5.36 29.23
N LYS A 25 22.25 -6.41 29.99
CA LYS A 25 23.06 -7.65 30.05
C LYS A 25 23.19 -8.34 28.69
N ASN A 26 22.15 -8.35 27.85
CA ASN A 26 22.23 -9.01 26.53
C ASN A 26 23.17 -8.25 25.59
N ALA A 27 23.00 -6.93 25.49
CA ALA A 27 23.86 -6.08 24.67
C ALA A 27 25.32 -6.11 25.15
N LEU A 28 25.54 -6.18 26.47
CA LEU A 28 26.87 -6.29 27.07
C LEU A 28 27.56 -7.62 26.72
N ILE A 29 26.83 -8.75 26.66
CA ILE A 29 27.41 -10.04 26.26
C ILE A 29 27.78 -10.03 24.78
N SER A 30 26.92 -9.48 23.91
CA SER A 30 27.24 -9.32 22.47
C SER A 30 28.45 -8.42 22.24
N ASN A 31 28.53 -7.27 22.93
CA ASN A 31 29.68 -6.37 22.84
C ASN A 31 30.96 -7.02 23.38
N LEU A 32 30.87 -7.82 24.44
CA LEU A 32 32.00 -8.61 24.94
C LEU A 32 32.48 -9.61 23.87
N ALA A 33 31.58 -10.23 23.14
CA ALA A 33 31.93 -11.17 22.07
C ALA A 33 32.67 -10.49 20.91
N ASP A 34 32.25 -9.28 20.51
CA ASP A 34 32.98 -8.47 19.50
C ASP A 34 34.38 -8.06 20.00
N LEU A 35 34.54 -7.73 21.29
CA LEU A 35 35.85 -7.42 21.88
C LEU A 35 36.78 -8.63 21.93
N GLU A 36 36.25 -9.82 22.25
CA GLU A 36 37.02 -11.06 22.24
C GLU A 36 37.39 -11.50 20.81
N GLU A 37 36.61 -11.14 19.79
CA GLU A 37 36.99 -11.32 18.38
C GLU A 37 38.20 -10.46 17.99
N LEU A 38 38.24 -9.20 18.46
CA LEU A 38 39.35 -8.28 18.20
C LEU A 38 40.62 -8.66 18.96
N SER A 39 40.48 -9.05 20.23
CA SER A 39 41.61 -9.42 21.09
C SER A 39 41.24 -10.59 22.00
N PRO A 40 41.55 -11.84 21.60
CA PRO A 40 41.20 -13.02 22.37
C PRO A 40 41.96 -13.08 23.70
N THR A 41 41.22 -13.20 24.81
CA THR A 41 41.83 -13.35 26.13
C THR A 41 42.09 -14.84 26.43
N PRO A 42 43.33 -15.26 26.77
CA PRO A 42 43.62 -16.64 27.12
C PRO A 42 42.78 -17.13 28.31
N GLY A 43 42.03 -18.22 28.14
CA GLY A 43 41.20 -18.84 29.18
C GLY A 43 39.73 -18.40 29.21
N ARG A 44 39.30 -17.48 28.34
CA ARG A 44 37.88 -17.14 28.12
C ARG A 44 37.21 -18.10 27.14
N CYS A 45 35.87 -18.13 27.17
CA CYS A 45 35.07 -18.90 26.22
C CYS A 45 35.14 -18.31 24.80
N HIS A 46 34.96 -19.17 23.79
CA HIS A 46 35.03 -18.79 22.38
C HIS A 46 33.90 -17.81 21.98
N CYS A 47 34.17 -16.87 21.06
CA CYS A 47 33.22 -15.81 20.65
C CYS A 47 31.84 -16.36 20.21
N GLY A 48 31.83 -17.44 19.42
CA GLY A 48 30.58 -18.12 19.02
C GLY A 48 29.73 -18.64 20.20
N GLN A 49 30.35 -19.04 21.32
CA GLN A 49 29.64 -19.45 22.53
C GLN A 49 29.03 -18.24 23.25
N LEU A 50 29.72 -17.10 23.28
CA LEU A 50 29.20 -15.86 23.85
C LEU A 50 27.95 -15.36 23.09
N PHE A 51 27.97 -15.39 21.76
CA PHE A 51 26.78 -15.04 20.96
C PHE A 51 25.63 -16.02 21.19
N SER A 52 25.92 -17.32 21.29
CA SER A 52 24.91 -18.34 21.60
C SER A 52 24.30 -18.14 22.98
N GLN A 53 25.12 -17.78 23.97
CA GLN A 53 24.67 -17.41 25.32
C GLN A 53 23.79 -16.16 25.30
N ALA A 54 24.16 -15.11 24.53
CA ALA A 54 23.34 -13.91 24.40
C ALA A 54 21.93 -14.23 23.84
N ILE A 55 21.86 -15.11 22.84
CA ILE A 55 20.60 -15.58 22.25
C ILE A 55 19.81 -16.44 23.25
N GLU A 56 20.47 -17.30 24.00
CA GLU A 56 19.81 -18.12 25.01
C GLU A 56 19.20 -17.26 26.13
N VAL A 57 19.91 -16.22 26.58
CA VAL A 57 19.38 -15.23 27.52
C VAL A 57 18.22 -14.45 26.89
N ALA A 58 18.31 -14.06 25.61
CA ALA A 58 17.20 -13.42 24.88
C ALA A 58 15.92 -14.29 24.87
N ARG A 59 16.07 -15.59 24.64
CA ARG A 59 14.95 -16.54 24.62
C ARG A 59 14.36 -16.79 26.00
N ARG A 60 15.22 -17.08 27.00
CA ARG A 60 14.79 -17.48 28.35
C ARG A 60 14.23 -16.30 29.15
N CYS A 61 14.86 -15.13 29.06
CA CYS A 61 14.51 -13.99 29.90
C CYS A 61 13.52 -13.01 29.23
N TYR A 62 13.44 -12.98 27.89
CA TYR A 62 12.63 -11.99 27.15
C TYR A 62 11.70 -12.60 26.11
N GLY A 63 11.43 -13.91 26.17
CA GLY A 63 10.49 -14.54 25.22
C GLY A 63 10.88 -14.40 23.76
N ASN A 64 12.19 -14.26 23.46
CA ASN A 64 12.73 -14.07 22.11
C ASN A 64 12.36 -12.74 21.42
N SER A 65 12.13 -11.69 22.20
CA SER A 65 11.79 -10.34 21.74
C SER A 65 12.95 -9.48 21.23
N HIS A 66 14.21 -9.92 21.37
CA HIS A 66 15.38 -9.11 21.01
C HIS A 66 15.99 -9.53 19.67
N VAL A 67 16.18 -8.56 18.78
CA VAL A 67 16.70 -8.79 17.42
C VAL A 67 18.23 -8.73 17.36
N TYR A 68 18.84 -7.77 18.08
CA TYR A 68 20.29 -7.51 18.01
C TYR A 68 21.20 -8.72 18.29
N PRO A 69 20.93 -9.61 19.27
CA PRO A 69 21.77 -10.78 19.48
C PRO A 69 21.96 -11.64 18.22
N TYR A 70 20.93 -11.70 17.37
CA TYR A 70 20.96 -12.42 16.10
C TYR A 70 21.71 -11.65 15.00
N THR A 71 21.57 -10.31 14.94
CA THR A 71 22.31 -9.50 13.96
C THR A 71 23.80 -9.45 14.25
N TYR A 72 24.20 -9.33 15.53
CA TYR A 72 25.60 -9.42 15.97
C TYR A 72 26.21 -10.78 15.60
N GLN A 73 25.49 -11.88 15.88
CA GLN A 73 25.94 -13.22 15.49
C GLN A 73 26.07 -13.36 13.96
N GLY A 74 25.11 -12.84 13.20
CA GLY A 74 25.16 -12.82 11.73
C GLY A 74 26.35 -12.02 11.20
N GLY A 75 26.67 -10.88 11.82
CA GLY A 75 27.85 -10.06 11.51
C GLY A 75 29.16 -10.80 11.77
N TYR A 76 29.29 -11.49 12.90
CA TYR A 76 30.43 -12.35 13.22
C TYR A 76 30.65 -13.44 12.16
N PHE A 77 29.60 -14.16 11.78
CA PHE A 77 29.70 -15.21 10.75
C PHE A 77 30.04 -14.64 9.37
N TYR A 78 29.48 -13.48 9.03
CA TYR A 78 29.80 -12.78 7.78
C TYR A 78 31.29 -12.38 7.70
N ARG A 79 31.86 -11.83 8.78
CA ARG A 79 33.30 -11.49 8.86
C ARG A 79 34.20 -12.72 8.71
N ASN A 80 33.79 -13.85 9.27
CA ASN A 80 34.51 -15.13 9.20
C ASN A 80 34.23 -15.95 7.93
N ARG A 81 33.49 -15.40 6.95
CA ARG A 81 33.09 -16.07 5.68
C ARG A 81 32.24 -17.33 5.87
N MET A 82 31.59 -17.47 7.03
CA MET A 82 30.62 -18.51 7.34
C MET A 82 29.22 -18.07 6.87
N TYR A 83 29.04 -17.98 5.56
CA TYR A 83 27.87 -17.30 4.99
C TYR A 83 26.55 -18.08 5.19
N LYS A 84 26.59 -19.42 5.31
CA LYS A 84 25.39 -20.23 5.57
C LYS A 84 24.82 -19.91 6.95
N GLU A 85 25.68 -19.92 7.95
CA GLU A 85 25.37 -19.60 9.35
C GLU A 85 24.98 -18.13 9.51
N ALA A 86 25.56 -17.23 8.70
CA ALA A 86 25.15 -15.83 8.65
C ALA A 86 23.71 -15.68 8.14
N LEU A 87 23.35 -16.33 7.03
CA LEU A 87 21.97 -16.32 6.50
C LEU A 87 20.97 -16.92 7.49
N GLU A 88 21.34 -17.99 8.19
CA GLU A 88 20.52 -18.57 9.25
C GLU A 88 20.30 -17.58 10.41
N SER A 89 21.35 -16.89 10.85
CA SER A 89 21.29 -15.91 11.93
C SER A 89 20.42 -14.72 11.57
N TRP A 90 20.53 -14.19 10.34
CA TRP A 90 19.66 -13.13 9.84
C TRP A 90 18.21 -13.60 9.71
N ALA A 91 17.96 -14.83 9.26
CA ALA A 91 16.62 -15.40 9.24
C ALA A 91 16.02 -15.51 10.66
N ASN A 92 16.83 -15.88 11.67
CA ASN A 92 16.40 -15.88 13.07
C ASN A 92 16.11 -14.45 13.60
N ALA A 93 16.86 -13.44 13.13
CA ALA A 93 16.58 -12.04 13.44
C ALA A 93 15.21 -11.59 12.88
N ALA A 94 14.93 -11.96 11.62
CA ALA A 94 13.64 -11.72 10.98
C ALA A 94 12.48 -12.47 11.69
N ASP A 95 12.78 -13.60 12.31
CA ASP A 95 11.81 -14.35 13.11
C ASP A 95 11.47 -13.68 14.45
N ALA A 96 12.39 -12.89 15.03
CA ALA A 96 12.09 -12.11 16.21
C ALA A 96 11.24 -10.87 15.85
N ILE A 97 11.58 -10.18 14.76
CA ILE A 97 10.90 -8.92 14.37
C ILE A 97 9.46 -9.14 13.87
N ARG A 98 9.11 -10.33 13.35
CA ARG A 98 7.77 -10.63 12.82
C ARG A 98 6.61 -10.42 13.81
N SER A 99 6.89 -10.38 15.11
CA SER A 99 5.89 -10.20 16.17
C SER A 99 5.61 -8.73 16.52
N TYR A 100 6.35 -7.81 15.90
CA TYR A 100 6.27 -6.38 16.13
C TYR A 100 5.46 -5.68 15.04
N ASN A 101 5.01 -4.46 15.32
CA ASN A 101 4.49 -3.53 14.31
C ASN A 101 5.51 -2.40 14.14
N TYR A 102 5.88 -2.10 12.89
CA TYR A 102 6.78 -1.03 12.53
C TYR A 102 6.16 0.36 12.80
N SER A 103 6.94 1.21 13.47
CA SER A 103 6.65 2.62 13.70
C SER A 103 7.79 3.51 13.20
N ARG A 104 7.55 4.83 13.09
CA ARG A 104 8.61 5.79 12.68
C ARG A 104 9.75 5.91 13.68
N GLU A 105 9.55 5.46 14.92
CA GLU A 105 10.57 5.49 15.97
C GLU A 105 11.56 4.32 15.82
N ASP A 106 11.23 3.30 15.02
CA ASP A 106 12.02 2.09 14.78
C ASP A 106 12.97 2.25 13.57
N GLU A 107 13.41 3.47 13.25
CA GLU A 107 14.23 3.75 12.07
C GLU A 107 15.59 3.05 12.11
N GLU A 108 16.15 2.86 13.30
CA GLU A 108 17.46 2.22 13.50
C GLU A 108 17.42 0.75 13.08
N ILE A 109 16.47 -0.02 13.61
CA ILE A 109 16.33 -1.44 13.24
C ILE A 109 15.92 -1.60 11.77
N TYR A 110 15.15 -0.65 11.22
CA TYR A 110 14.85 -0.62 9.79
C TYR A 110 16.11 -0.47 8.94
N LYS A 111 17.03 0.44 9.30
CA LYS A 111 18.31 0.64 8.60
C LYS A 111 19.20 -0.61 8.65
N GLU A 112 19.27 -1.28 9.79
CA GLU A 112 20.02 -2.55 9.94
C GLU A 112 19.51 -3.63 8.98
N PHE A 113 18.18 -3.87 8.95
CA PHE A 113 17.61 -4.85 8.02
C PHE A 113 17.77 -4.45 6.55
N LEU A 114 17.68 -3.14 6.26
CA LEU A 114 17.87 -2.61 4.91
C LEU A 114 19.31 -2.82 4.43
N GLU A 115 20.31 -2.58 5.28
CA GLU A 115 21.72 -2.83 4.98
C GLU A 115 21.98 -4.33 4.75
N ILE A 116 21.44 -5.20 5.60
CA ILE A 116 21.55 -6.66 5.43
C ILE A 116 20.97 -7.08 4.07
N ALA A 117 19.78 -6.61 3.72
CA ALA A 117 19.08 -7.02 2.50
C ALA A 117 19.68 -6.45 1.20
N ASN A 118 20.18 -5.22 1.24
CA ASN A 118 20.59 -4.48 0.04
C ASN A 118 22.10 -4.47 -0.19
N GLU A 119 22.91 -4.60 0.86
CA GLU A 119 24.38 -4.57 0.77
C GLU A 119 24.99 -5.94 1.12
N LEU A 120 24.74 -6.47 2.32
CA LEU A 120 25.44 -7.67 2.81
C LEU A 120 25.05 -8.93 2.02
N ILE A 121 23.75 -9.25 1.92
CA ILE A 121 23.29 -10.45 1.20
C ILE A 121 23.71 -10.39 -0.29
N PRO A 122 23.51 -9.29 -1.04
CA PRO A 122 23.97 -9.21 -2.42
C PRO A 122 25.50 -9.34 -2.55
N PHE A 123 26.28 -8.81 -1.61
CA PHE A 123 27.73 -9.00 -1.59
C PHE A 123 28.11 -10.47 -1.40
N VAL A 124 27.49 -11.18 -0.44
CA VAL A 124 27.68 -12.63 -0.26
C VAL A 124 27.41 -13.37 -1.57
N MET A 125 26.29 -13.09 -2.23
CA MET A 125 25.92 -13.73 -3.51
C MET A 125 26.89 -13.41 -4.65
N LYS A 126 27.55 -12.24 -4.62
CA LYS A 126 28.55 -11.84 -5.62
C LYS A 126 29.89 -12.55 -5.40
N VAL A 127 30.36 -12.61 -4.15
CA VAL A 127 31.61 -13.29 -3.77
C VAL A 127 31.50 -14.79 -4.05
N GLU A 128 30.40 -15.40 -3.60
CA GLU A 128 30.10 -16.80 -3.87
C GLU A 128 29.67 -17.03 -5.33
N GLY A 129 29.40 -16.00 -6.13
CA GLY A 129 29.19 -16.16 -7.57
C GLY A 129 30.49 -16.26 -8.39
N SER A 130 31.63 -15.84 -7.81
CA SER A 130 32.88 -15.60 -8.57
C SER A 130 34.09 -16.45 -8.14
N GLY A 131 33.92 -17.42 -7.23
CA GLY A 131 35.00 -18.30 -6.73
C GLY A 131 34.84 -19.80 -7.03
N HIS A 132 35.86 -20.62 -6.71
CA HIS A 132 35.78 -22.09 -6.76
C HIS A 132 34.83 -22.68 -5.68
N SER A 133 34.59 -21.92 -4.60
CA SER A 133 33.59 -22.21 -3.56
C SER A 133 32.15 -21.91 -3.99
N ALA A 134 31.95 -21.29 -5.16
CA ALA A 134 30.64 -20.89 -5.72
C ALA A 134 29.63 -22.03 -5.86
N ARG A 135 30.12 -23.27 -5.79
CA ARG A 135 29.33 -24.48 -5.90
C ARG A 135 28.68 -24.91 -4.59
N SER A 136 29.03 -24.30 -3.44
CA SER A 136 28.52 -24.73 -2.14
C SER A 136 27.19 -24.04 -1.78
N ILE A 137 27.17 -22.70 -1.75
CA ILE A 137 26.03 -21.94 -1.18
C ILE A 137 24.87 -21.79 -2.17
N LEU A 138 25.17 -21.54 -3.46
CA LEU A 138 24.16 -21.39 -4.49
C LEU A 138 23.49 -22.72 -4.90
N LYS A 139 24.08 -23.85 -4.51
CA LYS A 139 23.50 -25.19 -4.69
C LYS A 139 22.76 -25.71 -3.46
N ASP A 140 22.98 -25.10 -2.31
CA ASP A 140 22.34 -25.51 -1.06
C ASP A 140 20.90 -24.97 -1.01
N SER A 141 19.94 -25.89 -0.94
CA SER A 141 18.53 -25.55 -0.77
C SER A 141 18.22 -24.94 0.59
N GLU A 142 19.03 -25.19 1.62
CA GLU A 142 18.85 -24.60 2.96
C GLU A 142 19.15 -23.10 2.95
N CYS A 143 20.22 -22.67 2.27
CA CYS A 143 20.55 -21.26 2.11
C CYS A 143 19.42 -20.48 1.41
N PHE A 144 18.81 -21.09 0.38
CA PHE A 144 17.63 -20.51 -0.27
C PHE A 144 16.43 -20.45 0.69
N ALA A 145 16.21 -21.48 1.51
CA ALA A 145 15.15 -21.48 2.51
C ALA A 145 15.35 -20.40 3.61
N HIS A 146 16.58 -20.20 4.09
CA HIS A 146 16.91 -19.13 5.03
C HIS A 146 16.68 -17.74 4.42
N LEU A 147 17.05 -17.54 3.15
CA LEU A 147 16.76 -16.29 2.44
C LEU A 147 15.25 -16.02 2.36
N LEU A 148 14.45 -17.01 1.98
CA LEU A 148 13.00 -16.85 1.92
C LEU A 148 12.39 -16.59 3.31
N ARG A 149 12.89 -17.25 4.35
CA ARG A 149 12.47 -17.04 5.74
C ARG A 149 12.80 -15.64 6.25
N PHE A 150 13.95 -15.09 5.88
CA PHE A 150 14.32 -13.71 6.18
C PHE A 150 13.32 -12.72 5.59
N TYR A 151 13.00 -12.83 4.30
CA TYR A 151 12.01 -11.95 3.66
C TYR A 151 10.58 -12.19 4.16
N ASP A 152 10.22 -13.42 4.54
CA ASP A 152 8.92 -13.73 5.17
C ASP A 152 8.73 -13.01 6.51
N GLY A 153 9.76 -12.97 7.35
CA GLY A 153 9.73 -12.24 8.62
C GLY A 153 9.53 -10.73 8.43
N ILE A 154 10.19 -10.14 7.43
CA ILE A 154 10.05 -8.71 7.10
C ILE A 154 8.68 -8.40 6.48
N CYS A 155 8.18 -9.28 5.61
CA CYS A 155 6.82 -9.14 5.07
C CYS A 155 5.77 -9.20 6.18
N GLN A 156 5.93 -10.10 7.16
CA GLN A 156 5.04 -10.19 8.31
C GLN A 156 5.15 -8.97 9.23
N TRP A 157 6.35 -8.40 9.40
CA TRP A 157 6.57 -7.18 10.19
C TRP A 157 5.82 -5.97 9.60
N GLU A 158 5.62 -5.95 8.28
CA GLU A 158 4.78 -4.93 7.63
C GLU A 158 3.27 -5.16 7.87
N GLU A 159 2.84 -6.40 8.05
CA GLU A 159 1.43 -6.74 8.24
C GLU A 159 0.91 -6.26 9.60
N GLY A 160 0.10 -5.20 9.60
CA GLY A 160 -0.43 -4.58 10.82
C GLY A 160 0.28 -3.28 11.20
N SER A 161 1.33 -2.90 10.46
CA SER A 161 2.06 -1.65 10.64
C SER A 161 1.36 -0.46 10.00
N CYS A 162 1.42 0.70 10.66
CA CYS A 162 0.82 1.95 10.15
C CYS A 162 1.62 2.53 8.97
N THR A 163 2.91 2.22 8.90
CA THR A 163 3.83 2.65 7.85
C THR A 163 4.33 1.43 7.06
N PRO A 164 4.39 1.50 5.72
CA PRO A 164 4.93 0.41 4.92
C PRO A 164 6.44 0.28 5.15
N VAL A 165 6.92 -0.96 5.18
CA VAL A 165 8.33 -1.33 5.33
C VAL A 165 8.94 -1.59 3.95
N LEU A 166 8.23 -2.33 3.10
CA LEU A 166 8.73 -2.81 1.82
C LEU A 166 8.39 -1.83 0.70
N HIS A 167 9.42 -1.28 0.06
CA HIS A 167 9.32 -0.43 -1.13
C HIS A 167 10.18 -0.96 -2.28
N ILE A 168 10.20 -0.28 -3.42
CA ILE A 168 10.96 -0.69 -4.63
C ILE A 168 12.45 -0.94 -4.37
N GLY A 169 13.02 -0.34 -3.32
CA GLY A 169 14.40 -0.53 -2.91
C GLY A 169 14.69 -1.93 -2.38
N TRP A 170 13.69 -2.63 -1.83
CA TRP A 170 13.78 -4.02 -1.37
C TRP A 170 13.57 -5.03 -2.50
N ALA A 171 12.70 -4.70 -3.47
CA ALA A 171 12.34 -5.61 -4.55
C ALA A 171 13.50 -5.90 -5.51
N LYS A 172 14.27 -4.88 -5.90
CA LYS A 172 15.36 -5.07 -6.87
C LYS A 172 16.48 -6.00 -6.33
N PRO A 173 16.99 -5.81 -5.09
CA PRO A 173 17.98 -6.71 -4.50
C PRO A 173 17.44 -8.12 -4.27
N LEU A 174 16.18 -8.28 -3.84
CA LEU A 174 15.53 -9.58 -3.71
C LEU A 174 15.50 -10.34 -5.04
N VAL A 175 14.99 -9.72 -6.09
CA VAL A 175 14.90 -10.36 -7.41
C VAL A 175 16.29 -10.71 -7.96
N ASN A 176 17.26 -9.82 -7.79
CA ASN A 176 18.64 -10.08 -8.20
C ASN A 176 19.23 -11.28 -7.45
N THR A 177 19.06 -11.36 -6.12
CA THR A 177 19.59 -12.47 -5.30
C THR A 177 18.91 -13.79 -5.63
N ILE A 178 17.58 -13.84 -5.77
CA ILE A 178 16.85 -15.06 -6.18
C ILE A 178 17.29 -15.52 -7.57
N SER A 179 17.54 -14.60 -8.50
CA SER A 179 17.97 -14.94 -9.87
C SER A 179 19.33 -15.63 -9.94
N LYS A 180 20.16 -15.54 -8.89
CA LYS A 180 21.43 -16.26 -8.79
C LYS A 180 21.27 -17.74 -8.42
N PHE A 181 20.13 -18.13 -7.83
CA PHE A 181 19.85 -19.52 -7.52
C PHE A 181 19.27 -20.24 -8.74
N ASP A 182 19.87 -21.39 -9.09
CA ASP A 182 19.37 -22.22 -10.17
C ASP A 182 17.94 -22.71 -9.85
N SER A 183 17.11 -22.74 -10.90
CA SER A 183 15.75 -23.29 -10.89
C SER A 183 15.66 -24.66 -10.22
N GLN A 184 16.67 -25.53 -10.41
CA GLN A 184 16.71 -26.84 -9.79
C GLN A 184 16.78 -26.70 -8.27
N VAL A 185 17.67 -25.88 -7.73
CA VAL A 185 17.84 -25.66 -6.29
C VAL A 185 16.58 -25.07 -5.67
N ARG A 186 15.95 -24.10 -6.36
CA ARG A 186 14.69 -23.47 -5.91
C ARG A 186 13.56 -24.51 -5.75
N ARG A 187 13.43 -25.45 -6.70
CA ARG A 187 12.41 -26.53 -6.65
C ARG A 187 12.63 -27.57 -5.54
N HIS A 188 13.83 -27.65 -4.95
CA HIS A 188 14.10 -28.60 -3.86
C HIS A 188 13.53 -28.14 -2.51
N VAL A 189 13.13 -26.87 -2.36
CA VAL A 189 12.47 -26.36 -1.16
C VAL A 189 10.98 -26.67 -1.20
N VAL A 190 10.47 -27.33 -0.15
CA VAL A 190 9.04 -27.59 0.02
C VAL A 190 8.43 -26.46 0.83
N ILE A 191 7.61 -25.64 0.19
CA ILE A 191 6.94 -24.49 0.83
C ILE A 191 5.54 -24.91 1.27
N SER A 192 5.26 -24.81 2.57
CA SER A 192 3.94 -24.99 3.17
C SER A 192 3.43 -23.64 3.68
N CYS A 193 2.17 -23.31 3.41
CA CYS A 193 1.53 -22.09 3.91
C CYS A 193 0.59 -22.47 5.05
N SER A 194 0.47 -21.64 6.09
CA SER A 194 -0.57 -21.83 7.09
C SER A 194 -1.93 -21.48 6.48
N GLU A 195 -2.67 -22.47 6.00
CA GLU A 195 -4.12 -22.36 6.03
C GLU A 195 -4.52 -22.34 7.50
N VAL A 196 -5.50 -21.49 7.84
CA VAL A 196 -6.01 -21.34 9.20
C VAL A 196 -6.35 -22.73 9.72
N ALA A 197 -5.67 -23.16 10.79
CA ALA A 197 -5.94 -24.43 11.44
C ALA A 197 -7.33 -24.34 12.09
N GLU A 198 -8.35 -24.88 11.43
CA GLU A 198 -9.47 -25.47 12.15
C GLU A 198 -8.94 -26.75 12.81
N GLU A 199 -8.68 -26.66 14.11
CA GLU A 199 -8.56 -27.84 14.96
C GLU A 199 -9.94 -28.52 15.00
N ASP A 200 -10.08 -29.65 14.33
CA ASP A 200 -11.04 -30.67 14.74
C ASP A 200 -10.43 -32.06 14.53
N THR A 201 -10.35 -32.79 15.63
CA THR A 201 -9.85 -34.18 15.72
C THR A 201 -11.00 -35.19 15.51
N PRO A 202 -10.70 -36.48 15.23
CA PRO A 202 -11.28 -37.19 14.11
C PRO A 202 -12.45 -38.13 14.48
N ALA A 203 -13.38 -38.35 13.56
CA ALA A 203 -14.28 -39.50 13.58
C ALA A 203 -14.69 -39.98 12.17
N THR A 204 -14.12 -41.12 11.78
CA THR A 204 -14.80 -42.31 11.22
C THR A 204 -15.62 -42.18 9.92
N LYS A 205 -15.06 -42.65 8.78
CA LYS A 205 -15.81 -43.21 7.61
C LYS A 205 -16.51 -44.52 8.02
N PRO A 206 -17.50 -45.13 7.31
CA PRO A 206 -17.81 -45.12 5.85
C PRO A 206 -19.34 -45.27 5.55
N PRO A 207 -19.84 -45.85 4.42
CA PRO A 207 -19.38 -45.98 3.02
C PRO A 207 -20.40 -45.50 1.95
N ALA A 208 -19.93 -45.58 0.70
CA ALA A 208 -20.52 -45.30 -0.60
C ALA A 208 -21.86 -45.98 -0.95
N LYS A 209 -22.52 -45.47 -2.02
CA LYS A 209 -23.11 -46.27 -3.12
C LYS A 209 -23.53 -45.44 -4.36
N GLU A 210 -23.14 -45.99 -5.52
CA GLU A 210 -23.85 -46.13 -6.83
C GLU A 210 -24.26 -44.83 -7.57
N GLN A 211 -23.62 -44.47 -8.71
CA GLN A 211 -23.76 -44.96 -10.10
C GLN A 211 -25.09 -44.59 -10.80
N ASP A 212 -24.96 -43.85 -11.91
CA ASP A 212 -25.66 -43.97 -13.23
C ASP A 212 -25.50 -42.60 -13.96
N LYS A 213 -24.76 -42.40 -15.06
CA LYS A 213 -24.72 -42.94 -16.45
C LYS A 213 -26.00 -42.74 -17.29
N GLU A 214 -25.96 -41.75 -18.17
CA GLU A 214 -26.53 -41.70 -19.54
C GLU A 214 -25.83 -40.52 -20.26
N GLU A 215 -24.93 -40.70 -21.25
CA GLU A 215 -25.17 -40.96 -22.69
C GLU A 215 -26.27 -40.05 -23.28
N ARG A 216 -26.14 -39.30 -24.40
CA ARG A 216 -25.36 -39.50 -25.63
C ARG A 216 -25.51 -38.30 -26.62
N LEU A 217 -24.64 -38.28 -27.64
CA LEU A 217 -24.72 -37.64 -28.99
C LEU A 217 -24.43 -36.13 -29.07
N VAL A 218 -23.32 -35.64 -29.65
CA VAL A 218 -22.65 -35.81 -30.96
C VAL A 218 -23.51 -35.37 -32.14
N ASP A 219 -23.20 -34.18 -32.69
CA ASP A 219 -22.94 -34.05 -34.13
C ASP A 219 -21.99 -32.89 -34.45
N SER A 220 -21.49 -32.87 -35.67
CA SER A 220 -20.15 -32.50 -36.09
C SER A 220 -20.09 -31.40 -37.17
N HIS A 221 -18.86 -31.04 -37.56
CA HIS A 221 -18.40 -30.26 -38.74
C HIS A 221 -18.32 -28.72 -38.59
N VAL A 222 -17.12 -28.11 -38.47
CA VAL A 222 -15.95 -27.94 -39.39
C VAL A 222 -16.08 -26.64 -40.19
N ASP A 223 -15.22 -25.65 -39.88
CA ASP A 223 -14.26 -25.15 -40.85
C ASP A 223 -13.21 -24.23 -40.21
N ASP A 224 -11.98 -24.49 -40.64
CA ASP A 224 -10.71 -23.88 -40.24
C ASP A 224 -10.46 -22.60 -41.06
N LYS A 225 -9.86 -21.59 -40.43
CA LYS A 225 -8.90 -20.66 -41.05
C LYS A 225 -8.24 -19.79 -39.98
N THR A 226 -7.05 -20.23 -39.63
CA THR A 226 -5.98 -19.50 -38.95
C THR A 226 -5.62 -18.17 -39.62
N ALA A 227 -5.20 -17.23 -38.76
CA ALA A 227 -4.14 -16.22 -38.91
C ALA A 227 -4.58 -14.76 -38.72
N ASP A 228 -3.76 -14.06 -37.92
CA ASP A 228 -3.71 -12.63 -37.64
C ASP A 228 -4.77 -12.01 -36.72
N GLN A 229 -4.51 -12.06 -35.41
CA GLN A 229 -4.79 -10.95 -34.48
C GLN A 229 -4.09 -11.14 -33.12
N LYS A 230 -2.75 -11.09 -33.13
CA LYS A 230 -1.90 -11.11 -31.92
C LYS A 230 -1.30 -9.73 -31.66
N ALA A 231 -2.15 -8.72 -31.41
CA ALA A 231 -1.71 -7.38 -30.98
C ALA A 231 -2.79 -6.53 -30.28
N TRP A 232 -3.98 -7.05 -29.97
CA TRP A 232 -5.13 -6.21 -29.58
C TRP A 232 -5.89 -6.73 -28.36
N LEU A 233 -5.19 -7.05 -27.26
CA LEU A 233 -5.83 -7.55 -26.03
C LEU A 233 -5.50 -6.77 -24.76
N GLY A 234 -4.48 -5.90 -24.77
CA GLY A 234 -4.13 -5.07 -23.60
C GLY A 234 -4.98 -3.80 -23.45
N SER A 235 -5.48 -3.24 -24.55
CA SER A 235 -6.26 -1.97 -24.55
C SER A 235 -7.70 -2.17 -24.06
N THR A 236 -8.31 -3.29 -24.42
CA THR A 236 -9.74 -3.56 -24.22
C THR A 236 -10.08 -3.86 -22.76
N VAL A 237 -9.19 -4.53 -22.02
CA VAL A 237 -9.40 -4.88 -20.60
C VAL A 237 -9.27 -3.65 -19.72
N LEU A 238 -8.32 -2.77 -20.02
CA LEU A 238 -8.14 -1.51 -19.29
C LEU A 238 -9.28 -0.53 -19.58
N ALA A 239 -9.78 -0.48 -20.82
CA ALA A 239 -10.98 0.27 -21.19
C ALA A 239 -12.24 -0.29 -20.52
N ALA A 240 -12.39 -1.62 -20.45
CA ALA A 240 -13.51 -2.28 -19.79
C ALA A 240 -13.51 -2.10 -18.26
N LEU A 241 -12.34 -2.10 -17.62
CA LEU A 241 -12.18 -1.80 -16.19
C LEU A 241 -12.42 -0.32 -15.87
N THR A 242 -12.03 0.59 -16.78
CA THR A 242 -12.29 2.03 -16.67
C THR A 242 -13.78 2.34 -16.82
N ASP A 243 -14.47 1.66 -17.74
CA ASP A 243 -15.92 1.69 -17.89
C ASP A 243 -16.61 1.09 -16.64
N LEU A 244 -16.02 0.08 -16.01
CA LEU A 244 -16.52 -0.51 -14.75
C LEU A 244 -16.34 0.40 -13.52
N CYS A 245 -15.24 1.14 -13.42
CA CYS A 245 -15.03 2.13 -12.35
C CYS A 245 -15.81 3.44 -12.55
N GLY A 246 -16.09 3.84 -13.80
CA GLY A 246 -17.03 4.91 -14.11
C GLY A 246 -18.46 4.56 -13.70
N ARG A 247 -18.83 3.27 -13.80
CA ARG A 247 -20.13 2.75 -13.38
C ARG A 247 -20.35 2.86 -11.86
N THR A 248 -19.37 2.75 -10.98
CA THR A 248 -19.64 2.62 -9.52
C THR A 248 -19.84 3.92 -8.77
N VAL A 249 -19.33 5.06 -9.27
CA VAL A 249 -19.40 6.34 -8.53
C VAL A 249 -20.69 7.11 -8.83
N LEU A 250 -21.43 6.75 -9.89
CA LEU A 250 -22.69 7.39 -10.27
C LEU A 250 -23.84 6.43 -10.61
N SER A 251 -23.66 5.09 -10.51
CA SER A 251 -24.77 4.16 -10.75
C SER A 251 -25.78 4.16 -9.59
N PRO A 252 -27.08 4.01 -9.90
CA PRO A 252 -28.15 3.83 -8.90
C PRO A 252 -27.89 2.67 -7.91
N ALA A 253 -27.11 1.67 -8.30
CA ALA A 253 -26.82 0.46 -7.51
C ALA A 253 -25.92 0.70 -6.28
N PHE A 254 -25.15 1.80 -6.24
CA PHE A 254 -24.31 2.12 -5.08
C PHE A 254 -25.11 2.78 -3.93
N PHE A 255 -26.28 3.39 -4.23
CA PHE A 255 -27.08 4.16 -3.27
C PHE A 255 -28.28 3.40 -2.70
N LEU A 256 -28.62 2.25 -3.27
CA LEU A 256 -29.67 1.36 -2.77
C LEU A 256 -28.96 0.23 -2.03
N GLY A 257 -28.90 0.32 -0.70
CA GLY A 257 -28.40 -0.76 0.16
C GLY A 257 -29.16 -2.08 -0.07
N PRO A 258 -28.58 -3.22 0.32
CA PRO A 258 -28.99 -4.53 -0.16
C PRO A 258 -30.25 -5.02 0.57
N ASP A 259 -31.39 -4.99 -0.11
CA ASP A 259 -32.56 -5.77 0.30
C ASP A 259 -32.74 -6.98 -0.63
N THR A 260 -32.53 -8.15 -0.05
CA THR A 260 -33.08 -9.47 -0.42
C THR A 260 -32.52 -10.24 -1.64
N LYS A 261 -31.83 -11.35 -1.30
CA LYS A 261 -31.84 -12.71 -1.89
C LYS A 261 -32.00 -12.89 -3.41
N THR A 262 -30.88 -13.17 -4.08
CA THR A 262 -30.64 -14.19 -5.14
C THR A 262 -29.14 -14.10 -5.48
N GLY A 263 -28.30 -15.12 -5.40
CA GLY A 263 -28.45 -16.44 -5.99
C GLY A 263 -27.70 -16.48 -7.33
N SER A 264 -26.46 -17.00 -7.30
CA SER A 264 -25.60 -17.35 -8.45
C SER A 264 -24.94 -16.20 -9.22
N TYR A 265 -23.60 -16.17 -9.23
CA TYR A 265 -22.73 -15.93 -10.41
C TYR A 265 -21.25 -16.02 -9.96
N THR A 266 -20.81 -17.24 -9.65
CA THR A 266 -19.38 -17.61 -9.57
C THR A 266 -19.21 -18.96 -10.26
N GLN A 267 -19.06 -18.94 -11.58
CA GLN A 267 -18.53 -20.07 -12.33
C GLN A 267 -18.12 -19.59 -13.72
N ALA A 268 -16.81 -19.49 -13.93
CA ALA A 268 -16.08 -19.72 -15.17
C ALA A 268 -14.77 -18.93 -15.10
N ILE A 269 -13.70 -19.56 -14.62
CA ILE A 269 -12.45 -19.82 -15.37
C ILE A 269 -11.64 -20.79 -14.48
N HIS A 270 -11.80 -22.09 -14.75
CA HIS A 270 -10.81 -23.09 -14.35
C HIS A 270 -10.69 -24.09 -15.50
N SER A 271 -9.46 -24.57 -15.69
CA SER A 271 -8.98 -25.67 -16.55
C SER A 271 -8.60 -25.33 -18.00
N LEU A 272 -7.27 -25.31 -18.23
CA LEU A 272 -6.62 -26.15 -19.25
C LEU A 272 -5.28 -26.64 -18.68
N ASN A 273 -5.28 -27.88 -18.18
CA ASN A 273 -4.09 -28.71 -17.98
C ASN A 273 -3.77 -29.40 -19.31
N ILE A 274 -2.50 -29.38 -19.74
CA ILE A 274 -1.99 -30.32 -20.75
C ILE A 274 -0.86 -31.12 -20.09
N SER A 275 -1.16 -32.39 -19.84
CA SER A 275 -0.21 -33.43 -19.48
C SER A 275 0.38 -34.05 -20.75
N GLY A 276 1.72 -34.16 -20.81
CA GLY A 276 2.47 -34.92 -21.80
C GLY A 276 3.53 -35.78 -21.10
N THR A 277 3.52 -37.07 -21.41
CA THR A 277 4.13 -38.18 -20.67
C THR A 277 5.56 -38.50 -21.16
N THR A 278 6.46 -38.72 -20.19
CA THR A 278 7.67 -39.60 -20.15
C THR A 278 8.59 -39.81 -21.36
N ALA A 279 9.90 -39.57 -21.16
CA ALA A 279 10.96 -40.49 -21.59
C ALA A 279 12.18 -40.38 -20.64
N SER A 280 12.61 -41.53 -20.13
CA SER A 280 13.68 -41.76 -19.16
C SER A 280 15.09 -41.76 -19.78
N THR A 281 16.08 -41.23 -19.07
CA THR A 281 17.43 -41.82 -19.01
C THR A 281 17.97 -41.69 -17.58
N ASP A 282 18.53 -42.80 -17.11
CA ASP A 282 18.84 -43.17 -15.74
C ASP A 282 20.33 -42.92 -15.44
N SER A 283 20.66 -42.47 -14.22
CA SER A 283 21.92 -42.74 -13.46
C SER A 283 22.04 -41.86 -12.19
N PRO A 284 22.64 -42.36 -11.09
CA PRO A 284 22.05 -42.22 -9.76
C PRO A 284 22.90 -41.37 -8.80
N VAL A 285 22.34 -40.37 -8.10
CA VAL A 285 23.04 -39.74 -6.95
C VAL A 285 22.09 -39.19 -5.88
N LYS A 286 22.16 -39.79 -4.69
CA LYS A 286 21.86 -39.33 -3.31
C LYS A 286 20.47 -38.72 -3.02
N ILE A 287 19.74 -39.42 -2.16
CA ILE A 287 18.54 -38.96 -1.45
C ILE A 287 18.93 -37.74 -0.60
N VAL A 288 18.56 -36.54 -1.04
CA VAL A 288 18.74 -35.30 -0.27
C VAL A 288 17.40 -34.95 0.39
N ASN A 289 17.39 -34.89 1.73
CA ASN A 289 16.24 -34.40 2.51
C ASN A 289 15.85 -33.01 2.01
N LYS A 290 14.60 -32.85 1.55
CA LYS A 290 14.09 -31.56 1.08
C LYS A 290 13.79 -30.65 2.28
N PRO A 291 14.38 -29.45 2.38
CA PRO A 291 14.08 -28.52 3.46
C PRO A 291 12.61 -28.05 3.36
N LYS A 292 11.90 -28.12 4.49
CA LYS A 292 10.50 -27.69 4.61
C LYS A 292 10.47 -26.26 5.16
N LEU A 293 9.88 -25.34 4.42
CA LEU A 293 9.72 -23.94 4.81
C LEU A 293 8.23 -23.64 5.06
N TYR A 294 7.91 -23.06 6.22
CA TYR A 294 6.57 -22.60 6.55
C TYR A 294 6.50 -21.08 6.41
N LEU A 295 5.80 -20.59 5.39
CA LEU A 295 5.59 -19.16 5.18
C LEU A 295 4.38 -18.68 5.99
N ARG A 296 4.53 -17.53 6.67
CA ARG A 296 3.46 -16.92 7.47
C ARG A 296 2.87 -15.68 6.81
N SER A 297 3.68 -14.91 6.10
CA SER A 297 3.21 -13.68 5.45
C SER A 297 2.34 -13.95 4.23
N HIS A 298 1.30 -13.14 4.06
CA HIS A 298 0.42 -13.21 2.89
C HIS A 298 1.18 -12.89 1.59
N LYS A 299 2.16 -11.97 1.64
CA LYS A 299 2.99 -11.60 0.49
C LYS A 299 3.82 -12.78 -0.02
N MET A 300 4.57 -13.43 0.86
CA MET A 300 5.42 -14.54 0.47
C MET A 300 4.61 -15.78 0.11
N ALA A 301 3.47 -16.02 0.79
CA ALA A 301 2.54 -17.09 0.42
C ALA A 301 2.03 -16.94 -1.02
N GLY A 302 1.68 -15.71 -1.43
CA GLY A 302 1.26 -15.44 -2.81
C GLY A 302 2.39 -15.48 -3.84
N LEU A 303 3.65 -15.36 -3.42
CA LEU A 303 4.83 -15.49 -4.28
C LEU A 303 5.31 -16.94 -4.46
N LYS A 304 4.77 -17.91 -3.71
CA LYS A 304 5.26 -19.30 -3.68
C LYS A 304 5.45 -19.91 -5.08
N ASP A 305 4.46 -19.75 -5.95
CA ASP A 305 4.45 -20.39 -7.28
C ASP A 305 5.41 -19.66 -8.23
N LEU A 306 5.57 -18.34 -8.07
CA LEU A 306 6.49 -17.51 -8.84
C LEU A 306 7.95 -17.77 -8.46
N LEU A 307 8.24 -18.04 -7.19
CA LEU A 307 9.58 -18.31 -6.67
C LEU A 307 10.11 -19.69 -7.09
N LEU A 308 9.22 -20.67 -7.26
CA LEU A 308 9.56 -22.04 -7.69
C LEU A 308 9.54 -22.23 -9.22
N SER A 309 9.05 -21.24 -9.97
CA SER A 309 9.00 -21.26 -11.44
C SER A 309 10.40 -21.38 -12.07
N GLU A 310 10.48 -22.05 -13.22
CA GLU A 310 11.73 -22.17 -14.00
C GLU A 310 12.26 -20.79 -14.43
N LYS A 311 11.36 -19.97 -14.97
CA LYS A 311 11.64 -18.58 -15.35
C LYS A 311 11.01 -17.65 -14.32
N LEU A 312 11.84 -16.85 -13.68
CA LEU A 312 11.41 -15.86 -12.70
C LEU A 312 10.74 -14.69 -13.42
N ASN A 313 9.48 -14.42 -13.08
CA ASN A 313 8.80 -13.20 -13.50
C ASN A 313 9.21 -12.05 -12.57
N THR A 314 10.31 -11.39 -12.90
CA THR A 314 10.91 -10.32 -12.10
C THR A 314 9.94 -9.17 -11.81
N HIS A 315 9.06 -8.87 -12.77
CA HIS A 315 8.07 -7.80 -12.65
C HIS A 315 6.94 -8.19 -11.70
N ALA A 316 6.42 -9.41 -11.80
CA ALA A 316 5.39 -9.90 -10.88
C ALA A 316 5.91 -10.01 -9.43
N ILE A 317 7.14 -10.49 -9.24
CA ILE A 317 7.76 -10.57 -7.91
C ILE A 317 7.92 -9.17 -7.30
N SER A 318 8.44 -8.22 -8.09
CA SER A 318 8.60 -6.84 -7.64
C SER A 318 7.25 -6.20 -7.30
N LEU A 319 6.26 -6.38 -8.18
CA LEU A 319 4.92 -5.83 -7.98
C LEU A 319 4.30 -6.35 -6.69
N GLN A 320 4.34 -7.66 -6.45
CA GLN A 320 3.70 -8.26 -5.28
C GLN A 320 4.45 -8.00 -3.96
N LEU A 321 5.78 -7.88 -3.98
CA LEU A 321 6.53 -7.48 -2.80
C LEU A 321 6.24 -6.02 -2.41
N THR A 322 6.15 -5.13 -3.40
CA THR A 322 5.85 -3.70 -3.20
C THR A 322 4.36 -3.39 -3.08
N ALA A 323 3.49 -4.33 -3.44
CA ALA A 323 2.06 -4.19 -3.23
C ALA A 323 1.83 -4.09 -1.73
N GLN A 324 1.36 -2.95 -1.23
CA GLN A 324 1.00 -2.84 0.18
C GLN A 324 -0.05 -3.92 0.48
N SER A 325 0.15 -4.69 1.56
CA SER A 325 -0.83 -5.67 2.07
C SER A 325 -2.06 -4.92 2.58
N GLN A 326 -2.83 -4.37 1.64
CA GLN A 326 -4.04 -3.66 1.94
C GLN A 326 -5.17 -4.68 2.05
N LYS A 327 -5.60 -4.97 3.28
CA LYS A 327 -7.05 -5.12 3.61
C LYS A 327 -7.81 -3.79 3.33
N LEU A 328 -7.46 -3.13 2.24
CA LEU A 328 -7.81 -1.78 1.84
C LEU A 328 -7.81 -1.77 0.30
N LEU A 329 -8.47 -2.75 -0.31
CA LEU A 329 -8.61 -2.91 -1.77
C LEU A 329 -9.48 -1.80 -2.41
N VAL A 330 -9.28 -0.53 -2.05
CA VAL A 330 -10.03 0.61 -2.62
C VAL A 330 -9.16 1.85 -2.90
N TYR A 331 -7.98 2.05 -2.32
CA TYR A 331 -7.27 3.33 -2.51
C TYR A 331 -5.75 3.21 -2.53
N GLU A 332 -5.18 2.78 -3.66
CA GLU A 332 -3.97 3.40 -4.20
C GLU A 332 -3.72 2.95 -5.66
N MET A 333 -4.54 3.47 -6.57
CA MET A 333 -4.10 3.62 -7.96
C MET A 333 -3.14 4.82 -8.00
N ASN A 334 -2.02 4.69 -8.72
CA ASN A 334 -1.05 5.78 -8.91
C ASN A 334 -1.77 7.08 -9.28
N GLN A 335 -1.49 8.20 -8.58
CA GLN A 335 -2.09 9.52 -8.86
C GLN A 335 -1.98 9.92 -10.35
N ALA A 336 -0.91 9.48 -11.03
CA ALA A 336 -0.67 9.72 -12.45
C ALA A 336 -1.55 8.89 -13.40
N ASP A 337 -2.08 7.74 -12.96
CA ASP A 337 -3.02 6.92 -13.74
C ASP A 337 -4.49 7.18 -13.33
N LEU A 338 -4.75 7.56 -12.08
CA LEU A 338 -6.06 8.05 -11.64
C LEU A 338 -6.47 9.34 -12.35
N SER A 339 -5.53 10.27 -12.54
CA SER A 339 -5.80 11.53 -13.27
C SER A 339 -6.14 11.31 -14.75
N LYS A 340 -5.71 10.17 -15.33
CA LYS A 340 -6.14 9.74 -16.66
C LYS A 340 -7.53 9.08 -16.63
N LEU A 341 -7.84 8.31 -15.58
CA LEU A 341 -9.09 7.56 -15.44
C LEU A 341 -10.29 8.40 -14.96
N VAL A 342 -10.07 9.40 -14.11
CA VAL A 342 -11.11 10.16 -13.40
C VAL A 342 -10.83 11.65 -13.59
N SER A 343 -11.83 12.41 -14.03
CA SER A 343 -11.71 13.85 -14.16
C SER A 343 -11.43 14.49 -12.79
N ALA A 344 -10.28 15.15 -12.64
CA ALA A 344 -9.93 15.85 -11.42
C ALA A 344 -10.85 17.07 -11.26
N LEU A 345 -11.67 17.07 -10.21
CA LEU A 345 -12.56 18.18 -9.92
C LEU A 345 -11.78 19.33 -9.29
N ARG A 346 -12.08 20.55 -9.72
CA ARG A 346 -11.43 21.77 -9.22
C ARG A 346 -12.15 22.36 -8.00
N ILE A 347 -12.95 21.53 -7.33
CA ILE A 347 -13.67 21.85 -6.11
C ILE A 347 -13.40 20.75 -5.08
N ALA A 348 -13.41 21.11 -3.80
CA ALA A 348 -13.27 20.14 -2.72
C ALA A 348 -14.57 19.33 -2.60
N VAL A 349 -14.53 18.04 -2.94
CA VAL A 349 -15.67 17.12 -2.79
C VAL A 349 -15.50 16.32 -1.50
N LYS A 350 -16.54 16.30 -0.67
CA LYS A 350 -16.55 15.53 0.58
C LYS A 350 -16.68 14.03 0.29
N PRO A 351 -15.97 13.15 1.01
CA PRO A 351 -16.01 11.70 0.77
C PRO A 351 -17.34 11.08 1.20
N LYS A 352 -18.02 11.69 2.18
CA LYS A 352 -19.33 11.25 2.66
C LYS A 352 -20.41 12.23 2.22
N PRO A 353 -21.57 11.72 1.77
CA PRO A 353 -22.64 12.55 1.28
C PRO A 353 -23.36 13.22 2.47
N ARG A 354 -23.83 14.46 2.31
CA ARG A 354 -24.43 15.25 3.40
C ARG A 354 -25.73 14.58 3.89
N PRO A 355 -26.01 14.57 5.20
CA PRO A 355 -27.30 14.10 5.71
C PRO A 355 -28.40 15.08 5.29
N LEU A 356 -29.15 14.74 4.24
CA LEU A 356 -30.33 15.47 3.79
C LEU A 356 -31.58 14.70 4.20
N SER A 357 -32.48 15.33 4.96
CA SER A 357 -33.76 14.71 5.32
C SER A 357 -34.61 14.47 4.07
N CYS A 358 -34.98 13.22 3.81
CA CYS A 358 -35.82 12.83 2.69
C CYS A 358 -36.78 11.71 3.13
N PRO A 359 -38.11 11.93 3.09
CA PRO A 359 -39.10 10.91 3.45
C PRO A 359 -39.04 9.66 2.57
N GLU A 360 -38.64 9.81 1.31
CA GLU A 360 -38.57 8.73 0.31
C GLU A 360 -37.21 8.00 0.28
N GLY A 361 -36.37 8.20 1.32
CA GLY A 361 -35.07 7.55 1.44
C GLY A 361 -34.03 7.98 0.39
N PRO A 362 -33.04 7.11 0.09
CA PRO A 362 -31.93 7.42 -0.82
C PRO A 362 -32.37 7.73 -2.25
N ALA A 363 -33.35 6.99 -2.80
CA ALA A 363 -33.84 7.19 -4.16
C ALA A 363 -34.49 8.57 -4.36
N GLY A 364 -35.32 9.00 -3.41
CA GLY A 364 -35.95 10.31 -3.45
C GLY A 364 -34.94 11.46 -3.31
N ARG A 365 -33.88 11.24 -2.52
CA ARG A 365 -32.77 12.20 -2.42
C ARG A 365 -32.08 12.41 -3.78
N LEU A 366 -31.74 11.33 -4.49
CA LEU A 366 -31.15 11.42 -5.83
C LEU A 366 -32.10 12.14 -6.80
N ARG A 367 -33.41 11.86 -6.74
CA ARG A 367 -34.40 12.56 -7.58
C ARG A 367 -34.40 14.08 -7.34
N LYS A 368 -34.32 14.51 -6.07
CA LYS A 368 -34.22 15.93 -5.70
C LYS A 368 -32.92 16.57 -6.21
N LEU A 369 -31.79 15.86 -6.14
CA LEU A 369 -30.50 16.34 -6.64
C LEU A 369 -30.49 16.43 -8.17
N ARG A 370 -31.02 15.42 -8.88
CA ARG A 370 -31.19 15.44 -10.34
C ARG A 370 -32.03 16.63 -10.81
N ALA A 371 -33.15 16.89 -10.14
CA ALA A 371 -33.96 18.08 -10.43
C ALA A 371 -33.18 19.39 -10.20
N THR A 372 -32.30 19.43 -9.19
CA THR A 372 -31.47 20.61 -8.87
C THR A 372 -30.38 20.83 -9.93
N VAL A 373 -29.69 19.77 -10.35
CA VAL A 373 -28.66 19.82 -11.41
C VAL A 373 -29.31 20.20 -12.75
N THR A 374 -30.47 19.64 -13.06
CA THR A 374 -31.28 20.00 -14.24
C THR A 374 -31.63 21.49 -14.21
N ALA A 375 -32.10 22.01 -13.08
CA ALA A 375 -32.41 23.43 -12.91
C ALA A 375 -31.16 24.31 -13.07
N LEU A 376 -30.01 23.89 -12.54
CA LEU A 376 -28.74 24.62 -12.68
C LEU A 376 -28.33 24.74 -14.15
N VAL A 377 -28.39 23.64 -14.92
CA VAL A 377 -28.02 23.67 -16.35
C VAL A 377 -29.02 24.51 -17.17
N LYS A 378 -30.30 24.46 -16.80
CA LYS A 378 -31.36 25.23 -17.47
C LYS A 378 -31.21 26.73 -17.24
N TYR A 379 -31.20 27.14 -15.96
CA TYR A 379 -31.27 28.55 -15.56
C TYR A 379 -29.91 29.20 -15.32
N GLU A 380 -28.82 28.43 -15.26
CA GLU A 380 -27.43 28.87 -15.01
C GLU A 380 -27.18 29.56 -13.65
N ARG A 381 -28.20 30.08 -12.98
CA ARG A 381 -28.17 30.60 -11.61
C ARG A 381 -29.45 30.15 -10.87
N ILE A 382 -29.29 29.54 -9.70
CA ILE A 382 -30.39 29.05 -8.86
C ILE A 382 -30.14 29.38 -7.39
N GLU A 383 -31.22 29.65 -6.65
CA GLU A 383 -31.20 29.86 -5.21
C GLU A 383 -31.77 28.63 -4.49
N LEU A 384 -31.04 28.13 -3.50
CA LEU A 384 -31.32 26.85 -2.83
C LEU A 384 -30.93 26.90 -1.35
N TYR A 385 -31.34 25.88 -0.60
CA TYR A 385 -30.78 25.59 0.71
C TYR A 385 -29.29 25.20 0.62
N TYR A 386 -28.43 25.79 1.45
CA TYR A 386 -26.96 25.68 1.31
C TYR A 386 -26.42 24.23 1.22
N PRO A 387 -26.76 23.30 2.13
CA PRO A 387 -26.34 21.90 2.04
C PRO A 387 -26.74 21.20 0.74
N ARG A 388 -27.90 21.55 0.17
CA ARG A 388 -28.37 21.00 -1.11
C ARG A 388 -27.59 21.61 -2.28
N ALA A 389 -27.24 22.89 -2.19
CA ALA A 389 -26.46 23.59 -3.21
C ALA A 389 -25.03 23.04 -3.31
N GLU A 390 -24.34 22.88 -2.17
CA GLU A 390 -22.97 22.35 -2.11
C GLU A 390 -22.91 20.92 -2.68
N GLU A 391 -23.89 20.08 -2.35
CA GLU A 391 -23.95 18.72 -2.88
C GLU A 391 -24.26 18.68 -4.39
N ALA A 392 -25.25 19.47 -4.83
CA ALA A 392 -25.58 19.57 -6.26
C ALA A 392 -24.42 20.15 -7.09
N GLN A 393 -23.60 21.03 -6.52
CA GLN A 393 -22.41 21.59 -7.14
C GLN A 393 -21.41 20.49 -7.51
N GLY A 394 -21.17 19.52 -6.61
CA GLY A 394 -20.31 18.37 -6.85
C GLY A 394 -20.70 17.58 -8.10
N TYR A 395 -21.99 17.25 -8.21
CA TYR A 395 -22.53 16.51 -9.34
C TYR A 395 -22.49 17.30 -10.65
N ALA A 396 -22.80 18.60 -10.60
CA ALA A 396 -22.77 19.45 -11.79
C ALA A 396 -21.34 19.65 -12.33
N GLU A 397 -20.37 19.93 -11.46
CA GLU A 397 -18.94 20.03 -11.82
C GLU A 397 -18.44 18.73 -12.45
N ARG A 398 -18.82 17.60 -11.86
CA ARG A 398 -18.43 16.28 -12.38
C ARG A 398 -19.01 16.01 -13.76
N LEU A 399 -20.29 16.28 -13.95
CA LEU A 399 -20.96 16.08 -15.23
C LEU A 399 -20.32 16.92 -16.34
N ILE A 400 -20.02 18.20 -16.07
CA ILE A 400 -19.36 19.08 -17.04
C ILE A 400 -17.93 18.61 -17.33
N SER A 401 -17.18 18.19 -16.30
CA SER A 401 -15.80 17.73 -16.46
C SER A 401 -15.69 16.44 -17.29
N ASP A 402 -16.58 15.47 -17.05
CA ASP A 402 -16.64 14.24 -17.84
C ASP A 402 -17.10 14.50 -19.28
N ALA A 403 -17.98 15.48 -19.50
CA ALA A 403 -18.38 15.91 -20.84
C ALA A 403 -17.24 16.57 -21.63
N ILE A 404 -16.41 17.41 -20.98
CA ILE A 404 -15.24 18.05 -21.62
C ILE A 404 -14.19 16.99 -22.00
N ARG A 405 -13.93 16.03 -21.13
CA ARG A 405 -12.89 15.03 -21.31
C ARG A 405 -13.22 14.01 -22.41
N ASN A 406 -14.45 13.50 -22.42
CA ASN A 406 -14.83 12.38 -23.27
C ASN A 406 -15.58 12.80 -24.55
N GLY A 407 -16.15 14.02 -24.58
CA GLY A 407 -16.94 14.51 -25.71
C GLY A 407 -18.32 13.86 -25.86
N ASP A 408 -19.00 14.17 -26.96
CA ASP A 408 -20.36 13.69 -27.29
C ASP A 408 -20.40 12.27 -27.88
N CYS A 409 -19.26 11.75 -28.36
CA CYS A 409 -19.17 10.38 -28.92
C CYS A 409 -19.14 9.26 -27.85
N HIS A 410 -18.92 9.60 -26.58
CA HIS A 410 -18.74 8.60 -25.53
C HIS A 410 -20.07 8.15 -24.92
N LYS A 411 -20.45 6.88 -25.14
CA LYS A 411 -21.73 6.29 -24.73
C LYS A 411 -22.01 6.46 -23.23
N HIS A 412 -21.04 6.14 -22.36
CA HIS A 412 -21.25 6.22 -20.92
C HIS A 412 -21.43 7.67 -20.42
N THR A 413 -20.70 8.63 -21.00
CA THR A 413 -20.89 10.05 -20.65
C THR A 413 -22.27 10.53 -21.09
N MET A 414 -22.76 10.05 -22.24
CA MET A 414 -24.11 10.32 -22.72
C MET A 414 -25.17 9.73 -21.78
N GLU A 415 -25.02 8.47 -21.36
CA GLU A 415 -25.92 7.81 -20.38
C GLU A 415 -25.93 8.55 -19.03
N MET A 416 -24.77 9.04 -18.57
CA MET A 416 -24.66 9.85 -17.36
C MET A 416 -25.37 11.20 -17.51
N ALA A 417 -25.20 11.89 -18.64
CA ALA A 417 -25.93 13.12 -18.92
C ALA A 417 -27.44 12.88 -19.00
N ASP A 418 -27.86 11.80 -19.65
CA ASP A 418 -29.26 11.40 -19.80
C ASP A 418 -29.93 11.07 -18.45
N TYR A 419 -29.16 10.47 -17.54
CA TYR A 419 -29.60 10.21 -16.18
C TYR A 419 -29.70 11.49 -15.35
N TRP A 420 -28.65 12.32 -15.29
CA TRP A 420 -28.64 13.51 -14.43
C TRP A 420 -29.55 14.63 -14.90
N LEU A 421 -29.78 14.75 -16.22
CA LEU A 421 -30.65 15.76 -16.81
C LEU A 421 -32.00 15.14 -17.15
N ASN A 422 -33.03 15.48 -16.37
CA ASN A 422 -34.40 15.04 -16.63
C ASN A 422 -34.94 15.53 -17.98
N GLU A 423 -34.53 16.74 -18.36
CA GLU A 423 -34.90 17.43 -19.59
C GLU A 423 -33.90 17.11 -20.71
N LYS A 424 -34.30 16.31 -21.70
CA LYS A 424 -33.39 15.80 -22.75
C LYS A 424 -32.80 16.90 -23.63
N GLN A 425 -33.53 18.01 -23.83
CA GLN A 425 -33.00 19.19 -24.52
C GLN A 425 -31.76 19.80 -23.85
N LEU A 426 -31.58 19.62 -22.53
CA LEU A 426 -30.44 20.17 -21.81
C LEU A 426 -29.16 19.40 -22.07
N VAL A 427 -29.24 18.13 -22.52
CA VAL A 427 -28.07 17.36 -22.94
C VAL A 427 -27.41 18.03 -24.16
N HIS A 428 -28.21 18.52 -25.11
CA HIS A 428 -27.70 19.29 -26.23
C HIS A 428 -27.06 20.61 -25.78
N LYS A 429 -27.69 21.33 -24.82
CA LYS A 429 -27.11 22.55 -24.22
C LYS A 429 -25.77 22.25 -23.53
N LEU A 430 -25.66 21.13 -22.82
CA LEU A 430 -24.43 20.70 -22.15
C LEU A 430 -23.28 20.59 -23.15
N PHE A 431 -23.43 19.79 -24.22
CA PHE A 431 -22.35 19.54 -25.17
C PHE A 431 -22.08 20.67 -26.16
N LYS A 432 -23.10 21.42 -26.62
CA LYS A 432 -22.91 22.46 -27.64
C LYS A 432 -22.70 23.87 -27.08
N VAL A 433 -23.15 24.15 -25.86
CA VAL A 433 -23.02 25.48 -25.24
C VAL A 433 -22.06 25.47 -24.06
N LEU A 434 -22.24 24.57 -23.09
CA LEU A 434 -21.45 24.60 -21.85
C LEU A 434 -20.04 24.03 -22.04
N VAL A 435 -19.89 22.89 -22.73
CA VAL A 435 -18.57 22.28 -22.96
C VAL A 435 -17.61 23.24 -23.69
N PRO A 436 -17.95 23.86 -24.85
CA PRO A 436 -17.06 24.81 -25.51
C PRO A 436 -16.74 26.04 -24.65
N ARG A 437 -17.70 26.51 -23.85
CA ARG A 437 -17.51 27.65 -22.94
C ARG A 437 -16.40 27.38 -21.91
N TYR A 438 -16.25 26.14 -21.45
CA TYR A 438 -15.37 25.79 -20.34
C TYR A 438 -14.08 25.06 -20.72
N GLN A 439 -13.83 24.78 -22.01
CA GLN A 439 -12.62 24.09 -22.48
C GLN A 439 -11.32 24.75 -21.99
N ASN A 440 -11.26 26.08 -22.00
CA ASN A 440 -10.06 26.86 -21.65
C ASN A 440 -10.06 27.36 -20.19
N TYR A 441 -11.07 27.01 -19.38
CA TYR A 441 -11.09 27.43 -18.00
C TYR A 441 -10.01 26.67 -17.22
N ASN A 442 -9.29 27.36 -16.33
CA ASN A 442 -8.39 26.75 -15.34
C ASN A 442 -8.97 26.75 -13.90
N SER A 443 -10.19 27.26 -13.72
CA SER A 443 -10.88 27.28 -12.43
C SER A 443 -12.14 26.41 -12.45
N SER A 444 -12.87 26.32 -11.32
CA SER A 444 -14.18 25.65 -11.23
C SER A 444 -15.18 26.24 -12.26
N PHE A 445 -16.12 25.44 -12.74
CA PHE A 445 -17.17 25.88 -13.68
C PHE A 445 -18.30 26.62 -12.97
N SER A 446 -18.50 26.31 -11.69
CA SER A 446 -19.54 26.84 -10.81
C SER A 446 -18.96 27.75 -9.72
N ARG A 447 -19.81 28.63 -9.20
CA ARG A 447 -19.56 29.48 -8.04
C ARG A 447 -20.74 29.33 -7.07
N LEU A 448 -20.43 29.15 -5.80
CA LEU A 448 -21.40 29.09 -4.72
C LEU A 448 -21.26 30.35 -3.86
N VAL A 449 -22.32 31.14 -3.77
CA VAL A 449 -22.39 32.37 -2.97
C VAL A 449 -23.36 32.12 -1.82
N LEU A 450 -22.94 32.41 -0.59
CA LEU A 450 -23.82 32.29 0.57
C LEU A 450 -24.79 33.48 0.61
N GLY A 451 -26.07 33.20 0.89
CA GLY A 451 -27.07 34.21 1.12
C GLY A 451 -26.89 34.90 2.48
N PRO A 452 -27.61 36.01 2.73
CA PRO A 452 -27.59 36.67 4.02
C PRO A 452 -28.14 35.75 5.12
N ASN A 453 -27.53 35.77 6.30
CA ASN A 453 -28.06 35.05 7.46
C ASN A 453 -29.34 35.74 7.95
N SER A 454 -30.42 34.96 8.11
CA SER A 454 -31.66 35.45 8.69
C SER A 454 -31.53 35.49 10.22
N TYR A 455 -31.54 36.68 10.81
CA TYR A 455 -31.55 36.86 12.27
C TYR A 455 -32.91 36.41 12.84
N PRO A 456 -33.00 35.69 13.99
CA PRO A 456 -31.96 35.36 14.98
C PRO A 456 -31.35 33.95 14.82
N GLY A 457 -30.93 33.57 13.61
CA GLY A 457 -30.32 32.24 13.33
C GLY A 457 -28.86 32.31 12.89
N TYR A 458 -28.05 31.32 13.33
CA TYR A 458 -26.66 31.11 12.91
C TYR A 458 -26.50 30.21 11.67
N PHE A 459 -27.61 29.72 11.11
CA PHE A 459 -27.56 28.82 9.96
C PHE A 459 -27.57 29.61 8.66
N ALA A 460 -26.58 29.36 7.80
CA ALA A 460 -26.61 29.77 6.40
C ALA A 460 -27.80 29.06 5.71
N GLY A 461 -28.95 29.74 5.70
CA GLY A 461 -30.21 29.17 5.24
C GLY A 461 -30.28 29.08 3.72
N THR A 462 -29.71 30.04 3.01
CA THR A 462 -29.79 30.11 1.54
C THR A 462 -28.41 30.24 0.91
N ALA A 463 -28.26 29.67 -0.27
CA ALA A 463 -27.09 29.81 -1.11
C ALA A 463 -27.51 29.92 -2.57
N ILE A 464 -26.77 30.75 -3.30
CA ILE A 464 -26.94 30.95 -4.73
C ILE A 464 -25.84 30.17 -5.44
N LEU A 465 -26.24 29.19 -6.24
CA LEU A 465 -25.35 28.40 -7.07
C LEU A 465 -25.45 28.91 -8.51
N GLU A 466 -24.32 29.32 -9.07
CA GLU A 466 -24.26 29.86 -10.43
C GLU A 466 -23.15 29.22 -11.26
N LEU A 467 -23.36 29.12 -12.57
CA LEU A 467 -22.35 28.75 -13.56
C LEU A 467 -21.59 30.01 -14.01
N LYS A 468 -20.27 29.92 -14.17
CA LYS A 468 -19.46 31.05 -14.62
C LYS A 468 -19.76 31.41 -16.08
N GLY A 469 -19.74 32.69 -16.41
CA GLY A 469 -20.13 33.16 -17.75
C GLY A 469 -21.64 33.09 -18.00
N ASN A 470 -22.45 33.07 -16.93
CA ASN A 470 -23.89 33.26 -17.03
C ASN A 470 -24.23 34.69 -17.50
N PRO A 471 -25.41 34.90 -18.12
CA PRO A 471 -25.80 36.21 -18.66
C PRO A 471 -26.29 37.21 -17.61
N PHE A 472 -26.20 36.88 -16.31
CA PHE A 472 -26.76 37.70 -15.23
C PHE A 472 -25.71 38.62 -14.62
N PRO A 473 -26.12 39.77 -14.04
CA PRO A 473 -25.20 40.66 -13.34
C PRO A 473 -24.51 39.94 -12.18
N ALA A 474 -23.25 40.30 -11.91
CA ALA A 474 -22.48 39.73 -10.80
C ALA A 474 -23.12 40.08 -9.44
N LEU A 475 -23.21 39.08 -8.55
CA LEU A 475 -23.82 39.24 -7.23
C LEU A 475 -22.88 39.92 -6.21
N GLN A 476 -21.58 39.71 -6.36
CA GLN A 476 -20.56 40.36 -5.54
C GLN A 476 -19.94 41.53 -6.32
N PRO A 477 -19.66 42.66 -5.66
CA PRO A 477 -18.91 43.74 -6.29
C PRO A 477 -17.53 43.22 -6.72
N GLU A 478 -17.00 43.77 -7.81
CA GLU A 478 -15.67 43.41 -8.28
C GLU A 478 -14.64 43.66 -7.18
N THR A 479 -13.93 42.61 -6.77
CA THR A 479 -12.85 42.71 -5.80
C THR A 479 -11.68 43.44 -6.46
N HIS A 480 -11.54 44.72 -6.18
CA HIS A 480 -10.39 45.50 -6.65
C HIS A 480 -9.18 45.15 -5.79
N ASN A 481 -8.01 45.02 -6.41
CA ASN A 481 -6.78 44.82 -5.65
C ASN A 481 -6.35 46.16 -5.04
N TYR A 482 -6.74 46.39 -3.79
CA TYR A 482 -6.39 47.59 -3.04
C TYR A 482 -4.92 47.64 -2.60
N HIS A 483 -4.14 46.56 -2.78
CA HIS A 483 -2.75 46.49 -2.33
C HIS A 483 -1.88 47.61 -2.93
N TYR A 484 -2.10 47.94 -4.19
CA TYR A 484 -1.34 48.98 -4.91
C TYR A 484 -1.87 50.40 -4.68
N TRP A 485 -2.90 50.57 -3.85
CA TRP A 485 -3.35 51.90 -3.48
C TRP A 485 -2.27 52.57 -2.65
N LEU A 486 -1.95 53.82 -2.99
CA LEU A 486 -0.83 54.54 -2.39
C LEU A 486 -0.86 54.51 -0.87
N HIS A 487 -2.04 54.71 -0.25
CA HIS A 487 -2.17 54.64 1.21
C HIS A 487 -1.88 53.25 1.78
N ASN A 488 -2.24 52.16 1.09
CA ASN A 488 -1.95 50.80 1.56
C ASN A 488 -0.46 50.47 1.44
N VAL A 489 0.20 50.92 0.36
CA VAL A 489 1.65 50.81 0.19
C VAL A 489 2.38 51.60 1.28
N LEU A 490 1.97 52.85 1.53
CA LEU A 490 2.55 53.69 2.58
C LEU A 490 2.34 53.09 3.97
N LEU A 491 1.16 52.54 4.26
CA LEU A 491 0.87 51.87 5.53
C LEU A 491 1.70 50.59 5.70
N ASP A 492 1.99 49.86 4.62
CA ASP A 492 2.83 48.66 4.68
C ASP A 492 4.30 48.99 4.92
N GLU A 493 4.83 50.01 4.24
CA GLU A 493 6.20 50.49 4.50
C GLU A 493 6.36 51.09 5.90
N ALA A 494 5.39 51.89 6.36
CA ALA A 494 5.39 52.39 7.74
C ALA A 494 5.33 51.25 8.77
N LYS A 495 4.59 50.16 8.49
CA LYS A 495 4.57 48.96 9.35
C LYS A 495 5.92 48.24 9.35
N LYS A 496 6.60 48.14 8.22
CA LYS A 496 7.93 47.53 8.11
C LYS A 496 8.94 48.31 8.93
N GLU A 497 9.00 49.62 8.73
CA GLU A 497 9.88 50.52 9.50
C GLU A 497 9.62 50.41 11.01
N PHE A 498 8.35 50.42 11.42
CA PHE A 498 7.98 50.24 12.83
C PHE A 498 8.43 48.89 13.41
N ARG A 499 8.35 47.81 12.64
CA ARG A 499 8.81 46.47 13.06
C ARG A 499 10.33 46.43 13.20
N SER A 500 11.07 46.92 12.21
CA SER A 500 12.55 46.99 12.24
C SER A 500 13.04 47.82 13.42
N ALA A 501 12.47 49.01 13.63
CA ALA A 501 12.82 49.85 14.79
C ALA A 501 12.46 49.22 16.14
N ARG A 502 11.51 48.28 16.19
CA ARG A 502 11.19 47.52 17.40
C ARG A 502 12.17 46.36 17.62
N GLU A 503 12.57 45.68 16.56
CA GLU A 503 13.56 44.59 16.57
C GLU A 503 14.94 45.12 16.98
N GLU A 504 15.38 46.25 16.43
CA GLU A 504 16.64 46.92 16.80
C GLU A 504 16.66 47.32 18.28
N ARG A 505 15.57 47.88 18.80
CA ARG A 505 15.43 48.20 20.24
C ARG A 505 15.53 46.95 21.11
N ASN A 506 14.91 45.85 20.70
CA ASN A 506 14.98 44.60 21.44
C ASN A 506 16.38 43.98 21.39
N ALA A 507 17.07 44.04 20.23
CA ALA A 507 18.43 43.54 20.06
C ALA A 507 19.46 44.34 20.88
N GLY A 508 19.35 45.66 20.90
CA GLY A 508 20.21 46.52 21.73
C GLY A 508 20.04 46.28 23.23
N THR A 509 18.84 45.88 23.67
CA THR A 509 18.58 45.54 25.08
C THR A 509 19.20 44.19 25.47
N THR A 510 19.31 43.23 24.54
CA THR A 510 19.96 41.94 24.80
C THR A 510 21.48 42.04 24.87
N GLU A 511 22.11 42.89 24.04
CA GLU A 511 23.57 43.07 24.06
C GLU A 511 24.06 43.79 25.32
N SER A 512 23.29 44.75 25.85
CA SER A 512 23.64 45.45 27.10
C SER A 512 23.59 44.53 28.33
N VAL A 513 22.72 43.52 28.34
CA VAL A 513 22.60 42.56 29.47
C VAL A 513 23.75 41.53 29.46
N THR A 514 24.27 41.17 28.29
CA THR A 514 25.42 40.25 28.17
C THR A 514 26.78 40.90 28.43
N ALA A 515 26.88 42.23 28.32
CA ALA A 515 28.13 42.96 28.58
C ALA A 515 28.34 43.30 30.07
N GLU A 516 27.30 43.20 30.90
CA GLU A 516 27.35 43.43 32.35
C GLU A 516 27.41 42.11 33.18
N SER A 517 27.58 40.95 32.54
CA SER A 517 27.79 39.64 33.18
C SER A 517 29.22 39.17 32.96
#